data_AF-T1AE01-F1
#
_entry.id   AF-T1AE01-F1
#
_cell.length_a   1.000
_cell.length_b   1.000
_cell.length_c   1.000
_cell.angle_alpha   90.00
_cell.angle_beta   90.00
_cell.angle_gamma   90.00
#
_symmetry.space_group_name_H-M   'P 1'
#
loop_
_entity.id
_entity.type
_entity.pdbx_description
1 polymer ?
#
loop_
_entity_poly.entity_id
_entity_poly.type
_entity_poly.pdbx_seq_one_letter_code
_entity_poly.pdbx_strand_id
1 'polypeptide(L)'
;MDRYGGAATADSERRLGEGLAALHSVTADRFGWCHDNHIGPTPQVNGWLAEWAAFWRERRLRPQLALAIRRGHGDLLADTGARLLEVLEVLLVDHGPLPSLLRRGS
;
A
#
# COMPACT_ATOMS: atom_id res chain seq x y z
N MET A 1 8.90 -33.35 -3.89
CA MET A 1 8.17 -32.14 -3.49
C MET A 1 8.89 -31.57 -2.27
N ASP A 2 10.07 -30.98 -2.52
CA ASP A 2 10.91 -30.41 -1.46
C ASP A 2 10.51 -28.96 -1.22
N ARG A 3 10.31 -28.65 0.07
CA ARG A 3 9.74 -27.41 0.56
C ARG A 3 10.80 -26.32 0.54
N TYR A 4 10.40 -25.10 0.20
CA TYR A 4 11.17 -23.87 0.40
C TYR A 4 11.49 -23.67 1.89
N GLY A 5 12.56 -24.31 2.38
CA GLY A 5 13.06 -24.20 3.74
C GLY A 5 14.52 -23.78 3.72
N GLY A 6 14.79 -22.57 3.22
CA GLY A 6 16.12 -21.96 3.34
C GLY A 6 16.20 -21.19 4.65
N ALA A 7 17.17 -21.52 5.51
CA ALA A 7 17.46 -20.72 6.69
C ALA A 7 17.86 -19.30 6.25
N ALA A 8 17.36 -18.28 6.95
CA ALA A 8 17.80 -16.91 6.73
C ALA A 8 19.30 -16.83 7.05
N THR A 9 20.08 -16.49 6.04
CA THR A 9 21.52 -16.20 6.16
C THR A 9 21.73 -14.76 5.74
N ALA A 10 22.83 -14.14 6.20
CA ALA A 10 23.19 -12.79 5.77
C ALA A 10 23.26 -12.66 4.23
N ASP A 11 23.71 -13.72 3.54
CA ASP A 11 23.70 -13.74 2.07
C ASP A 11 22.29 -13.79 1.48
N SER A 12 21.40 -14.63 2.03
CA SER A 12 20.01 -14.70 1.59
C SER A 12 19.26 -13.38 1.83
N GLU A 13 19.51 -12.71 2.95
CA GLU A 13 18.95 -11.38 3.27
C GLU A 13 19.47 -10.30 2.32
N ARG A 14 20.78 -10.29 2.04
CA ARG A 14 21.38 -9.38 1.06
C ARG A 14 20.76 -9.55 -0.31
N ARG A 15 20.66 -10.79 -0.80
CA ARG A 15 20.08 -11.10 -2.12
C ARG A 15 18.60 -10.74 -2.19
N LEU A 16 17.85 -10.92 -1.10
CA LEU A 16 16.47 -10.45 -1.01
C LEU A 16 16.39 -8.91 -1.13
N GLY A 17 17.26 -8.18 -0.42
CA GLY A 17 17.34 -6.73 -0.49
C GLY A 17 17.68 -6.22 -1.90
N GLU A 18 18.68 -6.81 -2.54
CA GLU A 18 19.06 -6.50 -3.93
C GLU A 18 17.90 -6.75 -4.91
N GLY A 19 17.20 -7.88 -4.75
CA GLY A 19 16.02 -8.21 -5.57
C GLY A 19 14.85 -7.25 -5.36
N LEU A 20 14.59 -6.83 -4.13
CA LEU A 20 13.54 -5.84 -3.82
C LEU A 20 13.90 -4.46 -4.39
N ALA A 21 15.15 -4.03 -4.28
CA ALA A 21 15.61 -2.77 -4.86
C ALA A 21 15.47 -2.76 -6.39
N ALA A 22 15.84 -3.85 -7.05
CA ALA A 22 15.68 -4.01 -8.50
C ALA A 22 14.20 -4.04 -8.93
N LEU A 23 13.30 -4.56 -8.09
CA LEU A 23 11.87 -4.50 -8.37
C LEU A 23 11.33 -3.07 -8.24
N HIS A 24 11.70 -2.38 -7.17
CA HIS A 24 11.26 -1.01 -6.90
C HIS A 24 11.84 0.02 -7.89
N SER A 25 12.94 -0.29 -8.59
CA SER A 25 13.46 0.59 -9.63
C SER A 25 12.62 0.59 -10.91
N VAL A 26 11.67 -0.33 -11.06
CA VAL A 26 10.68 -0.31 -12.14
C VAL A 26 9.60 0.71 -11.78
N THR A 27 9.63 1.86 -12.46
CA THR A 27 8.72 2.99 -12.20
C THR A 27 7.58 3.11 -13.22
N ALA A 28 6.58 3.94 -12.91
CA ALA A 28 5.49 4.30 -13.80
C ALA A 28 5.12 5.79 -13.66
N ASP A 29 4.29 6.30 -14.58
CA ASP A 29 3.85 7.71 -14.56
C ASP A 29 2.77 7.99 -13.50
N ARG A 30 2.11 6.94 -12.99
CA ARG A 30 0.97 7.05 -12.06
C ARG A 30 0.98 5.91 -11.06
N PHE A 31 0.39 6.14 -9.90
CA PHE A 31 0.16 5.13 -8.88
C PHE A 31 -1.08 4.30 -9.19
N GLY A 32 -0.97 2.99 -9.05
CA GLY A 32 -2.08 2.06 -9.23
C GLY A 32 -1.71 0.81 -10.00
N TRP A 33 -2.75 0.13 -10.46
CA TRP A 33 -2.68 -1.06 -11.29
C TRP A 33 -3.96 -1.19 -12.12
N CYS A 34 -3.86 -1.86 -13.27
CA CYS A 34 -5.01 -2.11 -14.14
C CYS A 34 -6.04 -3.08 -13.55
N HIS A 35 -5.68 -3.82 -12.50
CA HIS A 35 -6.57 -4.77 -11.84
C HIS A 35 -6.63 -4.50 -10.34
N ASP A 36 -7.86 -4.54 -9.81
CA ASP A 36 -8.08 -4.60 -8.37
C ASP A 36 -7.58 -5.93 -7.82
N ASN A 37 -7.13 -5.92 -6.57
CA ASN A 37 -6.65 -7.12 -5.89
C ASN A 37 -7.09 -7.10 -4.42
N HIS A 38 -6.41 -7.84 -3.55
CA HIS A 38 -6.77 -7.95 -2.13
C HIS A 38 -5.51 -7.88 -1.28
N ILE A 39 -5.55 -7.34 -0.06
CA ILE A 39 -4.51 -7.55 0.97
C ILE A 39 -5.12 -8.36 2.11
N GLY A 40 -4.61 -9.58 2.30
CA GLY A 40 -5.33 -10.60 3.07
C GLY A 40 -6.78 -10.74 2.58
N PRO A 41 -7.78 -10.67 3.48
CA PRO A 41 -9.20 -10.78 3.12
C PRO A 41 -9.83 -9.47 2.63
N THR A 42 -9.08 -8.38 2.53
CA THR A 42 -9.65 -7.06 2.22
C THR A 42 -9.42 -6.67 0.76
N PRO A 43 -10.45 -6.23 0.02
CA PRO A 43 -10.28 -5.78 -1.36
C PRO A 43 -9.49 -4.48 -1.42
N GLN A 44 -8.71 -4.32 -2.49
CA GLN A 44 -7.92 -3.14 -2.79
C GLN A 44 -8.25 -2.68 -4.20
N VAL A 45 -8.88 -1.50 -4.28
CA VAL A 45 -9.07 -0.81 -5.54
C VAL A 45 -7.74 -0.21 -5.97
N ASN A 46 -7.32 -0.44 -7.21
CA ASN A 46 -6.02 -0.02 -7.72
C ASN A 46 -6.09 0.97 -8.88
N GLY A 47 -7.30 1.44 -9.24
CA GLY A 47 -7.47 2.43 -10.30
C GLY A 47 -6.50 3.62 -10.19
N TRP A 48 -5.93 4.00 -11.33
CA TRP A 48 -4.80 4.93 -11.44
C TRP A 48 -5.07 6.33 -10.88
N LEU A 49 -4.07 6.91 -10.21
CA LEU A 49 -4.01 8.32 -9.81
C LEU A 49 -2.57 8.85 -9.98
N ALA A 50 -2.43 10.10 -10.41
CA ALA A 50 -1.12 10.71 -10.65
C ALA A 50 -0.41 11.09 -9.35
N GLU A 51 -1.16 11.67 -8.40
CA GLU A 51 -0.61 12.18 -7.15
C GLU A 51 -0.56 11.11 -6.07
N TRP A 52 0.58 11.02 -5.37
CA TRP A 52 0.78 10.03 -4.30
C TRP A 52 -0.22 10.20 -3.17
N ALA A 53 -0.36 11.44 -2.67
CA ALA A 53 -1.24 11.75 -1.55
C ALA A 53 -2.70 11.38 -1.89
N ALA A 54 -3.17 11.73 -3.08
CA ALA A 54 -4.50 11.37 -3.56
C ALA A 54 -4.66 9.85 -3.67
N PHE A 55 -3.66 9.15 -4.22
CA PHE A 55 -3.67 7.70 -4.32
C PHE A 55 -3.77 7.03 -2.95
N TRP A 56 -2.92 7.42 -2.01
CA TRP A 56 -2.91 6.84 -0.67
C TRP A 56 -4.21 7.12 0.08
N ARG A 57 -4.72 8.36 -0.01
CA ARG A 57 -6.00 8.76 0.58
C ARG A 57 -7.15 7.91 0.05
N GLU A 58 -7.32 7.87 -1.26
CA GLU A 58 -8.53 7.32 -1.90
C GLU A 58 -8.48 5.82 -2.12
N ARG A 59 -7.30 5.25 -2.37
CA ARG A 59 -7.14 3.83 -2.72
C ARG A 59 -6.62 2.97 -1.58
N ARG A 60 -6.16 3.57 -0.47
CA ARG A 60 -5.62 2.83 0.67
C ARG A 60 -6.37 3.16 1.95
N LEU A 61 -6.29 4.40 2.43
CA LEU A 61 -6.78 4.75 3.77
C LEU A 61 -8.32 4.83 3.84
N ARG A 62 -8.97 5.57 2.92
CA ARG A 62 -10.44 5.75 2.94
C ARG A 62 -11.21 4.42 2.86
N PRO A 63 -10.88 3.45 1.97
CA PRO A 63 -11.59 2.18 1.92
C PRO A 63 -11.47 1.35 3.20
N GLN A 64 -10.30 1.37 3.85
CA GLN A 64 -10.07 0.63 5.09
C GLN A 64 -10.80 1.27 6.28
N LEU A 65 -10.82 2.60 6.38
CA LEU A 65 -11.63 3.31 7.39
C LEU A 65 -13.13 2.99 7.21
N ALA A 66 -13.63 3.06 5.98
CA ALA A 66 -15.01 2.71 5.69
C ALA A 66 -15.33 1.25 6.03
N LEU A 67 -14.42 0.32 5.75
CA LEU A 67 -14.58 -1.09 6.12
C LEU A 67 -14.59 -1.28 7.65
N ALA A 68 -13.71 -0.61 8.38
CA ALA A 68 -13.63 -0.70 9.83
C ALA A 68 -14.90 -0.14 10.49
N ILE A 69 -15.41 1.01 10.02
CA ILE A 69 -16.67 1.59 10.48
C ILE A 69 -17.83 0.62 10.25
N ARG A 70 -17.93 0.04 9.05
CA ARG A 70 -18.96 -0.98 8.74
C ARG A 70 -18.85 -2.24 9.61
N ARG A 71 -17.68 -2.54 10.16
CA ARG A 71 -17.43 -3.68 11.05
C ARG A 71 -17.66 -3.36 12.54
N GLY A 72 -18.19 -2.17 12.85
CA GLY A 72 -18.59 -1.81 14.22
C GLY A 72 -17.56 -0.95 14.96
N HIS A 73 -16.53 -0.43 14.29
CA HIS A 73 -15.56 0.48 14.90
C HIS A 73 -15.89 1.97 14.68
N GLY A 74 -17.18 2.28 14.42
CA GLY A 74 -17.66 3.63 14.11
C GLY A 74 -17.37 4.64 15.21
N ASP A 75 -17.67 4.29 16.47
CA ASP A 75 -17.56 5.20 17.62
C ASP A 75 -16.13 5.73 17.84
N LEU A 76 -15.12 4.95 17.45
CA LEU A 76 -13.71 5.33 17.56
C LEU A 76 -13.20 6.08 16.32
N LEU A 77 -13.66 5.67 15.13
CA LEU A 77 -12.99 5.98 13.87
C LEU A 77 -13.76 6.94 12.96
N ALA A 78 -15.05 7.21 13.20
CA ALA A 78 -15.84 8.05 12.29
C ALA A 78 -15.25 9.47 12.20
N ASP A 79 -15.21 10.19 13.33
CA ASP A 79 -14.75 11.58 13.35
C ASP A 79 -13.23 11.68 13.17
N THR A 80 -12.48 10.83 13.89
CA THR A 80 -11.01 10.81 13.80
C THR A 80 -10.54 10.43 12.39
N GLY A 81 -11.21 9.45 11.76
CA GLY A 81 -10.91 9.02 10.40
C GLY A 81 -11.24 10.09 9.37
N ALA A 82 -12.37 10.79 9.51
CA ALA A 82 -12.72 11.91 8.65
C ALA A 82 -11.67 13.03 8.73
N ARG A 83 -11.32 13.45 9.95
CA ARG A 83 -10.28 14.46 10.18
C ARG A 83 -8.92 14.04 9.65
N LEU A 84 -8.54 12.76 9.81
CA LEU A 84 -7.29 12.24 9.24
C LEU A 84 -7.29 12.34 7.71
N LEU A 85 -8.40 12.02 7.05
CA LEU A 85 -8.52 12.13 5.59
C LEU A 85 -8.48 13.58 5.10
N GLU A 86 -8.87 14.57 5.91
CA GLU A 86 -8.76 16.00 5.58
C GLU A 86 -7.32 16.50 5.63
N VAL A 87 -6.55 16.05 6.62
CA VAL A 87 -5.15 16.51 6.79
C VAL A 87 -4.14 15.66 6.04
N LEU A 88 -4.55 14.52 5.45
CA LEU A 88 -3.63 13.55 4.88
C LEU A 88 -2.81 14.11 3.72
N GLU A 89 -3.40 14.97 2.91
CA GLU A 89 -2.69 15.62 1.79
C GLU A 89 -1.57 16.54 2.31
N VAL A 90 -1.80 17.23 3.43
CA VAL A 90 -0.79 18.06 4.10
C VAL A 90 0.31 17.18 4.72
N LEU A 91 -0.05 16.06 5.35
CA LEU A 91 0.93 15.14 5.95
C LEU A 91 1.85 14.48 4.92
N LEU A 92 1.41 14.37 3.67
CA LEU A 92 2.16 13.71 2.59
C LEU A 92 2.74 14.69 1.57
N VAL A 93 2.60 16.01 1.78
CA VAL A 93 2.97 17.04 0.79
C VAL A 93 4.44 16.96 0.39
N ASP A 94 5.34 16.71 1.35
CA ASP A 94 6.79 16.62 1.13
C ASP A 94 7.24 15.18 0.79
N HIS A 95 6.31 14.25 0.66
CA HIS A 95 6.59 12.84 0.40
C HIS A 95 5.93 12.39 -0.91
N GLY A 96 6.52 12.79 -2.04
CA GLY A 96 6.13 12.36 -3.38
C GLY A 96 7.10 11.32 -3.97
N PRO A 97 7.02 10.03 -3.59
CA PRO A 97 7.86 9.01 -4.18
C PRO A 97 7.54 8.83 -5.66
N LEU A 98 8.47 8.26 -6.43
CA LEU A 98 8.14 7.78 -7.77
C LEU A 98 7.21 6.57 -7.67
N PRO A 99 6.15 6.46 -8.49
CA PRO A 99 5.37 5.25 -8.59
C PRO A 99 6.29 4.09 -8.94
N SER A 100 6.30 3.06 -8.10
CA SER A 100 7.24 1.94 -8.17
C SER A 100 6.48 0.62 -8.08
N LEU A 101 6.96 -0.41 -8.77
CA LEU A 101 6.35 -1.73 -8.69
C LEU A 101 6.58 -2.32 -7.30
N LEU A 102 5.51 -2.52 -6.55
CA LEU A 102 5.57 -3.12 -5.21
C LEU A 102 5.33 -4.61 -5.26
N ARG A 103 6.11 -5.35 -4.47
CA ARG A 103 5.78 -6.74 -4.15
C ARG A 103 4.68 -6.77 -3.10
N ARG A 104 3.59 -7.47 -3.38
CA ARG A 104 2.59 -7.85 -2.38
C ARG A 104 3.08 -9.08 -1.60
N GLY A 105 2.95 -9.07 -0.27
CA GLY A 105 3.03 -10.30 0.54
C GLY A 105 1.79 -11.17 0.29
N SER A 106 2.00 -12.43 -0.08
CA SER A 106 0.93 -13.41 -0.34
C SER A 106 -0.05 -13.52 0.82
#